data_AF-A0A4D4M663-F1
#
_entry.id   AF-A0A4D4M663-F1
#
_cell.length_a   1.000
_cell.length_b   1.000
_cell.length_c   1.000
_cell.angle_alpha   90.00
_cell.angle_beta   90.00
_cell.angle_gamma   90.00
#
_symmetry.space_group_name_H-M   'P 1'
#
loop_
_entity.id
_entity.type
_entity.pdbx_description
1 polymer ?
#
loop_
_entity_poly.entity_id
_entity_poly.type
_entity_poly.pdbx_seq_one_letter_code
_entity_poly.pdbx_strand_id
1 'polypeptide(L)'
;MTQATAPATSPSSPASPAAPKDGRTGERSLGRRLLARPEVGALIAAVGVYVFFFAVAPSFRDASALSTVLYQASVMGIMALPVALLMIGGEFDLSAGVAVTTSALTAAILSFQLTMNVWTGVFVALLVSLAVGAFNGWLLIKTGLPSFLVTLGSFLVLQGANLAVTKIFTDNVASDSIADMDGFEQAKKVFASEFDIGE
;
A
#
# COMPACT_ATOMS: atom_id res chain seq x y z
N MET A 1 36.18 72.40 -46.19
CA MET A 1 36.45 71.42 -45.11
C MET A 1 35.43 70.29 -45.24
N THR A 2 35.76 69.26 -46.00
CA THR A 2 34.91 68.08 -46.27
C THR A 2 35.37 66.93 -45.38
N GLN A 3 34.65 66.70 -44.28
CA GLN A 3 34.92 65.59 -43.37
C GLN A 3 34.20 64.35 -43.91
N ALA A 4 34.97 63.40 -44.45
CA ALA A 4 34.48 62.09 -44.84
C ALA A 4 34.30 61.24 -43.58
N THR A 5 33.06 60.90 -43.25
CA THR A 5 32.71 59.95 -42.19
C THR A 5 32.92 58.52 -42.72
N ALA A 6 33.82 57.79 -42.07
CA ALA A 6 34.07 56.37 -42.34
C ALA A 6 32.88 55.50 -41.88
N PRO A 7 32.60 54.36 -42.54
CA PRO A 7 31.50 53.48 -42.18
C PRO A 7 31.78 52.74 -40.86
N ALA A 8 30.76 52.62 -40.02
CA ALA A 8 30.82 51.89 -38.76
C ALA A 8 31.02 50.38 -39.01
N THR A 9 32.07 49.81 -38.41
CA THR A 9 32.32 48.37 -38.39
C THR A 9 31.24 47.67 -37.56
N SER A 10 30.57 46.68 -38.15
CA SER A 10 29.63 45.81 -37.47
C SER A 10 30.33 45.03 -36.34
N PRO A 11 29.71 44.84 -35.16
CA PRO A 11 30.30 44.03 -34.11
C PRO A 11 30.32 42.56 -34.55
N SER A 12 31.49 41.93 -34.47
CA SER A 12 31.64 40.48 -34.64
C SER A 12 30.86 39.74 -33.56
N SER A 13 29.97 38.82 -33.95
CA SER A 13 29.28 37.92 -33.01
C SER A 13 30.28 37.18 -32.13
N PRO A 14 30.04 37.02 -30.82
CA PRO A 14 30.87 36.17 -29.98
C PRO A 14 30.77 34.73 -30.48
N ALA A 15 31.91 34.07 -30.67
CA ALA A 15 31.95 32.65 -30.97
C ALA A 15 31.23 31.88 -29.84
N SER A 16 30.23 31.09 -30.22
CA SER A 16 29.48 30.26 -29.28
C SER A 16 30.43 29.29 -28.56
N PRO A 17 30.41 29.19 -27.22
CA PRO A 17 31.26 28.25 -26.51
C PRO A 17 30.93 26.83 -26.96
N ALA A 18 31.93 26.07 -27.40
CA ALA A 18 31.76 24.66 -27.72
C ALA A 18 31.18 23.93 -26.51
N ALA A 19 30.04 23.27 -26.69
CA ALA A 19 29.36 22.52 -25.64
C ALA A 19 30.33 21.51 -24.99
N PRO A 20 30.36 21.39 -23.66
CA PRO A 20 31.18 20.38 -22.99
C PRO A 20 30.77 19.01 -23.51
N LYS A 21 31.70 18.24 -24.08
CA LYS A 21 31.47 16.84 -24.42
C LYS A 21 31.21 16.09 -23.12
N ASP A 22 29.95 15.78 -22.87
CA ASP A 22 29.50 15.07 -21.68
C ASP A 22 30.05 13.64 -21.69
N GLY A 23 31.23 13.45 -21.09
CA GLY A 23 31.88 12.15 -20.91
C GLY A 23 31.24 11.30 -19.80
N ARG A 24 29.99 11.58 -19.40
CA ARG A 24 29.31 10.92 -18.26
C ARG A 24 28.43 9.75 -18.64
N THR A 25 28.38 9.37 -19.92
CA THR A 25 27.75 8.12 -20.38
C THR A 25 28.70 6.93 -20.27
N GLY A 26 29.44 6.83 -19.15
CA GLY A 26 29.98 5.54 -18.75
C GLY A 26 28.80 4.64 -18.47
N GLU A 27 28.58 3.64 -19.33
CA GLU A 27 27.55 2.62 -19.20
C GLU A 27 27.45 2.20 -17.74
N ARG A 28 26.40 2.66 -17.04
CA ARG A 28 26.21 2.28 -15.64
C ARG A 28 26.04 0.76 -15.67
N SER A 29 27.04 0.05 -15.17
CA SER A 29 27.04 -1.41 -14.99
C SER A 29 25.64 -1.86 -14.60
N LEU A 30 25.12 -2.88 -15.28
CA LEU A 30 23.77 -3.42 -15.04
C LEU A 30 23.53 -3.65 -13.55
N GLY A 31 24.56 -4.07 -12.80
CA GLY A 31 24.51 -4.22 -11.35
C GLY A 31 24.26 -2.90 -10.61
N ARG A 32 24.89 -1.80 -11.01
CA ARG A 32 24.64 -0.46 -10.43
C ARG A 32 23.25 0.07 -10.77
N ARG A 33 22.71 -0.31 -11.94
CA ARG A 33 21.33 0.04 -12.33
C ARG A 33 20.28 -0.79 -11.59
N LEU A 34 20.58 -2.05 -11.29
CA LEU A 34 19.78 -2.93 -10.43
C LEU A 34 19.81 -2.47 -8.97
N LEU A 35 20.98 -2.17 -8.42
CA LEU A 35 21.15 -1.66 -7.04
C LEU A 35 20.53 -0.27 -6.82
N ALA A 36 20.31 0.50 -7.88
CA ALA A 36 19.66 1.82 -7.79
C ALA A 36 18.12 1.74 -7.69
N ARG A 37 17.53 0.54 -7.78
CA ARG A 37 16.09 0.33 -7.67
C ARG A 37 15.65 0.32 -6.20
N PRO A 38 14.66 1.14 -5.79
CA PRO A 38 14.18 1.19 -4.40
C PRO A 38 13.76 -0.19 -3.86
N GLU A 39 13.21 -1.05 -4.70
CA GLU A 39 12.76 -2.40 -4.36
C GLU A 39 13.93 -3.30 -3.95
N VAL A 40 15.09 -3.14 -4.60
CA VAL A 40 16.32 -3.87 -4.27
C VAL A 40 16.86 -3.39 -2.92
N GLY A 41 16.81 -2.08 -2.66
CA GLY A 41 17.15 -1.52 -1.35
C GLY A 41 16.29 -2.10 -0.23
N ALA A 42 14.97 -2.14 -0.43
CA ALA A 42 14.03 -2.74 0.53
C ALA A 42 14.30 -4.23 0.75
N LEU A 43 14.56 -5.00 -0.31
CA LEU A 43 14.90 -6.42 -0.21
C LEU A 43 16.21 -6.66 0.55
N ILE A 44 17.26 -5.90 0.24
CA ILE A 44 18.54 -5.98 0.95
C ILE A 44 18.35 -5.65 2.43
N ALA A 45 17.57 -4.61 2.75
CA ALA A 45 17.26 -4.26 4.13
C ALA A 45 16.49 -5.39 4.85
N ALA A 46 15.47 -5.95 4.21
CA ALA A 46 14.69 -7.06 4.77
C ALA A 46 15.56 -8.30 5.05
N VAL A 47 16.41 -8.69 4.09
CA VAL A 47 17.37 -9.79 4.26
C VAL A 47 18.39 -9.49 5.35
N GLY A 48 18.92 -8.26 5.38
CA GLY A 48 19.87 -7.83 6.41
C GLY A 48 19.28 -7.90 7.82
N VAL A 49 18.05 -7.41 7.99
CA VAL A 49 17.32 -7.48 9.26
C VAL A 49 17.06 -8.94 9.64
N TYR A 50 16.63 -9.78 8.70
CA TYR A 50 16.39 -11.20 8.95
C TYR A 50 17.67 -11.92 9.40
N VAL A 51 18.79 -11.74 8.70
CA VAL A 51 20.08 -12.36 9.04
C VAL A 51 20.58 -11.88 10.41
N PHE A 52 20.42 -10.60 10.72
CA PHE A 52 20.77 -10.06 12.02
C PHE A 52 20.00 -10.74 13.15
N PHE A 53 18.67 -10.83 13.04
CA PHE A 53 17.86 -11.48 14.07
C PHE A 53 18.05 -12.99 14.10
N PHE A 54 18.30 -13.65 12.97
CA PHE A 54 18.67 -15.06 12.92
C PHE A 54 19.96 -15.35 13.70
N ALA A 55 20.94 -14.44 13.66
CA ALA A 55 22.19 -14.57 14.40
C ALA A 55 22.01 -14.33 15.91
N VAL A 56 21.28 -13.27 16.28
CA VAL A 56 21.22 -12.78 17.68
C VAL A 56 20.07 -13.39 18.49
N ALA A 57 18.95 -13.75 17.86
CA ALA A 57 17.75 -14.24 18.53
C ALA A 57 17.45 -15.71 18.15
N PRO A 58 17.59 -16.67 19.09
CA PRO A 58 17.31 -18.08 18.80
C PRO A 58 15.91 -18.36 18.26
N SER A 59 14.89 -17.64 18.75
CA SER A 59 13.50 -17.77 18.29
C SER A 59 13.29 -17.37 16.82
N PHE A 60 14.21 -16.61 16.21
CA PHE A 60 14.12 -16.22 14.80
C PHE A 60 14.58 -17.32 13.84
N ARG A 61 15.11 -18.42 14.37
CA ARG A 61 15.50 -19.61 13.60
C ARG A 61 14.33 -20.55 13.37
N ASP A 62 13.26 -20.41 14.16
CA ASP A 62 12.05 -21.19 14.01
C ASP A 62 11.28 -20.76 12.76
N ALA A 63 10.76 -21.74 12.01
CA ALA A 63 9.98 -21.47 10.81
C ALA A 63 8.72 -20.63 11.12
N SER A 64 8.15 -20.79 12.32
CA SER A 64 7.00 -20.02 12.81
C SER A 64 7.26 -18.51 12.88
N ALA A 65 8.50 -18.09 13.19
CA ALA A 65 8.87 -16.68 13.21
C ALA A 65 8.85 -16.09 11.80
N LEU A 66 9.40 -16.81 10.82
CA LEU A 66 9.33 -16.41 9.40
C LEU A 66 7.89 -16.41 8.89
N SER A 67 7.11 -17.45 9.20
CA SER A 67 5.69 -17.54 8.82
C SER A 67 4.88 -16.37 9.38
N THR A 68 5.12 -15.96 10.63
CA THR A 68 4.44 -14.80 11.23
C THR A 68 4.76 -13.51 10.48
N VAL A 69 6.03 -13.29 10.12
CA VAL A 69 6.44 -12.10 9.35
C VAL A 69 5.80 -12.12 7.95
N LEU A 70 5.85 -13.27 7.27
CA LEU A 70 5.25 -13.42 5.94
C LEU A 70 3.73 -13.26 5.96
N TYR A 71 3.06 -13.76 7.00
CA TYR A 71 1.62 -13.59 7.20
C TYR A 71 1.26 -12.10 7.31
N GLN A 72 1.95 -11.33 8.16
CA GLN A 72 1.72 -9.89 8.28
C GLN A 72 2.07 -9.13 6.99
N ALA A 73 3.14 -9.53 6.32
CA ALA A 73 3.53 -8.96 5.02
C ALA A 73 2.49 -9.24 3.93
N SER A 74 1.83 -10.39 3.96
CA SER A 74 0.82 -10.78 2.96
C SER A 74 -0.38 -9.84 2.99
N VAL A 75 -0.86 -9.45 4.17
CA VAL A 75 -2.00 -8.53 4.32
C VAL A 75 -1.68 -7.17 3.67
N MET A 76 -0.50 -6.62 3.95
CA MET A 76 -0.05 -5.37 3.34
C MET A 76 0.24 -5.54 1.84
N GLY A 77 0.82 -6.66 1.41
CA GLY A 77 1.15 -6.95 0.03
C GLY A 77 -0.08 -7.09 -0.87
N ILE A 78 -1.11 -7.81 -0.41
CA ILE A 78 -2.39 -7.95 -1.13
C ILE A 78 -3.06 -6.59 -1.29
N MET A 79 -3.09 -5.78 -0.24
CA MET A 79 -3.63 -4.41 -0.27
C MET A 79 -2.81 -3.48 -1.19
N ALA A 80 -1.49 -3.63 -1.23
CA ALA A 80 -0.62 -2.77 -2.02
C ALA A 80 -0.89 -2.90 -3.54
N LEU A 81 -1.35 -4.05 -4.03
CA LEU A 81 -1.64 -4.25 -5.45
C LEU A 81 -2.72 -3.30 -6.01
N PRO A 82 -3.96 -3.26 -5.47
CA PRO A 82 -4.98 -2.33 -5.94
C PRO A 82 -4.62 -0.87 -5.64
N VAL A 83 -3.98 -0.57 -4.51
CA VAL A 83 -3.52 0.79 -4.18
C VAL A 83 -2.47 1.27 -5.19
N ALA A 84 -1.54 0.40 -5.61
CA ALA A 84 -0.56 0.73 -6.64
C ALA A 84 -1.23 1.04 -7.99
N LEU A 85 -2.29 0.31 -8.36
CA LEU A 85 -3.08 0.62 -9.57
C LEU A 85 -3.72 2.02 -9.49
N LEU A 86 -4.22 2.42 -8.32
CA LEU A 86 -4.74 3.78 -8.11
C LEU A 86 -3.63 4.83 -8.22
N MET A 87 -2.46 4.58 -7.61
CA MET A 87 -1.31 5.49 -7.68
C MET A 87 -0.76 5.65 -9.10
N ILE A 88 -0.78 4.58 -9.90
CA ILE A 88 -0.46 4.64 -11.33
C ILE A 88 -1.48 5.52 -12.07
N GLY A 89 -2.76 5.45 -11.68
CA GLY A 89 -3.83 6.33 -12.16
C GLY A 89 -3.72 7.79 -11.68
N GLY A 90 -2.72 8.13 -10.86
CA GLY A 90 -2.54 9.46 -10.30
C GLY A 90 -3.33 9.73 -9.01
N GLU A 91 -3.96 8.71 -8.45
CA GLU A 91 -4.81 8.82 -7.26
C GLU A 91 -4.18 8.19 -6.03
N PHE A 92 -4.48 8.75 -4.86
CA PHE A 92 -4.03 8.21 -3.56
C PHE A 92 -5.19 7.62 -2.78
N ASP A 93 -4.99 6.45 -2.17
CA ASP A 93 -5.96 5.84 -1.26
C ASP A 93 -5.36 5.53 0.11
N LEU A 94 -5.60 6.44 1.05
CA LEU A 94 -5.27 6.24 2.46
C LEU A 94 -6.33 5.39 3.19
N SER A 95 -7.56 5.35 2.68
CA SER A 95 -8.67 4.65 3.33
C SER A 95 -8.56 3.13 3.21
N ALA A 96 -7.82 2.62 2.22
CA ALA A 96 -7.58 1.19 2.02
C ALA A 96 -7.07 0.47 3.29
N GLY A 97 -6.21 1.14 4.07
CA GLY A 97 -5.70 0.57 5.33
C GLY A 97 -6.81 0.30 6.36
N VAL A 98 -7.63 1.31 6.66
CA VAL A 98 -8.73 1.17 7.63
C VAL A 98 -9.89 0.35 7.08
N ALA A 99 -10.08 0.32 5.76
CA ALA A 99 -11.11 -0.47 5.09
C ALA A 99 -10.90 -1.99 5.29
N VAL A 100 -9.64 -2.47 5.39
CA VAL A 100 -9.35 -3.86 5.77
C VAL A 100 -9.92 -4.18 7.15
N THR A 101 -9.71 -3.29 8.12
CA THR A 101 -10.29 -3.43 9.47
C THR A 101 -11.81 -3.37 9.43
N THR A 102 -12.40 -2.44 8.67
CA THR A 102 -13.85 -2.35 8.49
C THR A 102 -14.43 -3.64 7.89
N SER A 103 -13.75 -4.24 6.91
CA SER A 103 -14.14 -5.52 6.31
C SER A 103 -14.15 -6.64 7.33
N ALA A 104 -13.05 -6.79 8.09
CA ALA A 104 -12.90 -7.82 9.10
C ALA A 104 -13.94 -7.70 10.21
N LEU A 105 -14.15 -6.47 10.73
CA LEU A 105 -15.16 -6.19 11.75
C LEU A 105 -16.58 -6.44 11.23
N THR A 106 -16.87 -6.04 9.99
CA THR A 106 -18.18 -6.28 9.38
C THR A 106 -18.47 -7.78 9.31
N ALA A 107 -17.51 -8.57 8.81
CA ALA A 107 -17.69 -10.02 8.73
C ALA A 107 -17.84 -10.64 10.13
N ALA A 108 -16.97 -10.29 11.07
CA ALA A 108 -16.97 -10.85 12.41
C ALA A 108 -18.23 -10.50 13.20
N ILE A 109 -18.62 -9.22 13.24
CA ILE A 109 -19.79 -8.74 14.00
C ILE A 109 -21.07 -9.32 13.41
N LEU A 110 -21.24 -9.35 12.08
CA LEU A 110 -22.45 -9.92 11.48
C LEU A 110 -22.55 -11.42 11.73
N SER A 111 -21.45 -12.16 11.59
CA SER A 111 -21.46 -13.58 11.87
C SER A 111 -21.77 -13.85 13.34
N PHE A 112 -21.01 -13.25 14.25
CA PHE A 112 -21.11 -13.52 15.68
C PHE A 112 -22.43 -13.01 16.29
N GLN A 113 -22.73 -11.71 16.11
CA GLN A 113 -23.88 -11.09 16.79
C GLN A 113 -25.24 -11.41 16.17
N LEU A 114 -25.28 -11.77 14.89
CA LEU A 114 -26.52 -12.21 14.24
C LEU A 114 -26.59 -13.72 14.08
N THR A 115 -25.63 -14.48 14.65
CA THR A 115 -25.54 -15.95 14.53
C THR A 115 -25.60 -16.43 13.08
N MET A 116 -25.02 -15.65 12.16
CA MET A 116 -25.03 -15.93 10.73
C MET A 116 -23.80 -16.77 10.33
N ASN A 117 -23.96 -17.58 9.29
CA ASN A 117 -22.83 -18.28 8.66
C ASN A 117 -21.71 -17.29 8.26
N VAL A 118 -20.45 -17.69 8.42
CA VAL A 118 -19.27 -16.88 8.11
C VAL A 118 -19.27 -16.36 6.66
N TRP A 119 -19.74 -17.16 5.71
CA TRP A 119 -19.83 -16.73 4.31
C TRP A 119 -20.77 -15.54 4.08
N THR A 120 -21.86 -15.46 4.86
CA THR A 120 -22.76 -14.31 4.83
C THR A 120 -22.03 -13.05 5.30
N GLY A 121 -21.27 -13.16 6.40
CA GLY A 121 -20.43 -12.08 6.92
C GLY A 121 -19.39 -11.62 5.88
N VAL A 122 -18.70 -12.56 5.24
CA VAL A 122 -17.72 -12.28 4.17
C VAL A 122 -18.37 -11.56 2.99
N PHE A 123 -19.54 -12.01 2.53
CA PHE A 123 -20.24 -11.38 1.41
C PHE A 123 -20.68 -9.95 1.74
N VAL A 124 -21.24 -9.72 2.93
CA VAL A 124 -21.64 -8.37 3.34
C VAL A 124 -20.42 -7.47 3.53
N ALA A 125 -19.33 -7.97 4.11
CA ALA A 125 -18.08 -7.22 4.24
C ALA A 125 -17.53 -6.79 2.87
N LEU A 126 -17.61 -7.66 1.86
CA LEU A 126 -17.23 -7.33 0.48
C LEU A 126 -18.12 -6.20 -0.07
N LEU A 127 -19.44 -6.29 0.10
CA LEU A 127 -20.37 -5.25 -0.35
C LEU A 127 -20.11 -3.90 0.32
N VAL A 128 -19.87 -3.89 1.63
CA VAL A 128 -19.53 -2.67 2.39
C VAL A 128 -18.24 -2.05 1.87
N SER A 129 -17.22 -2.87 1.61
CA SER A 129 -15.92 -2.40 1.09
C SER A 129 -16.03 -1.81 -0.31
N LEU A 130 -16.80 -2.47 -1.19
CA LEU A 130 -17.09 -1.97 -2.53
C LEU A 130 -17.89 -0.66 -2.46
N ALA A 131 -18.84 -0.53 -1.54
CA ALA A 131 -19.61 0.69 -1.34
C ALA A 131 -18.71 1.85 -0.87
N VAL A 132 -17.77 1.61 0.03
CA VAL A 132 -16.77 2.60 0.47
C VAL A 132 -15.90 3.05 -0.71
N GLY A 133 -15.38 2.11 -1.49
CA GLY A 133 -14.58 2.43 -2.67
C GLY A 133 -15.36 3.23 -3.72
N ALA A 134 -16.61 2.82 -3.99
CA ALA A 134 -17.51 3.53 -4.90
C ALA A 134 -17.87 4.93 -4.39
N PHE A 135 -18.07 5.08 -3.07
CA PHE A 135 -18.33 6.38 -2.45
C PHE A 135 -17.14 7.33 -2.60
N ASN A 136 -15.91 6.85 -2.35
CA ASN A 136 -14.70 7.63 -2.55
C ASN A 136 -14.55 8.09 -4.02
N GLY A 137 -14.73 7.15 -4.96
CA GLY A 137 -14.65 7.46 -6.39
C GLY A 137 -15.74 8.43 -6.85
N TRP A 138 -16.97 8.27 -6.37
CA TRP A 138 -18.06 9.19 -6.65
C TRP A 138 -17.79 10.59 -6.10
N LEU A 139 -17.29 10.69 -4.87
CA LEU A 139 -17.00 11.96 -4.23
C LEU A 139 -15.87 12.70 -4.94
N LEU A 140 -14.83 11.98 -5.36
CA LEU A 140 -13.75 12.48 -6.21
C LEU A 140 -14.31 13.11 -7.50
N ILE A 141 -15.07 12.34 -8.28
CA ILE A 141 -15.61 12.77 -9.58
C ILE A 141 -16.55 13.97 -9.43
N LYS A 142 -17.39 13.97 -8.39
CA LYS A 142 -18.41 15.00 -8.20
C LYS A 142 -17.85 16.31 -7.63
N THR A 143 -16.87 16.23 -6.73
CA THR A 143 -16.36 17.41 -6.01
C THR A 143 -15.09 17.99 -6.63
N GLY A 144 -14.33 17.20 -7.39
CA GLY A 144 -13.02 17.61 -7.93
C GLY A 144 -11.95 17.82 -6.84
N LEU A 145 -12.21 17.37 -5.61
CA LEU A 145 -11.22 17.41 -4.52
C LEU A 145 -10.07 16.43 -4.82
N PRO A 146 -8.83 16.75 -4.41
CA PRO A 146 -7.73 15.80 -4.46
C PRO A 146 -8.08 14.49 -3.73
N SER A 147 -7.78 13.33 -4.34
CA SER A 147 -8.07 11.99 -3.75
C SER A 147 -7.49 11.79 -2.37
N PHE A 148 -6.33 12.38 -2.08
CA PHE A 148 -5.74 12.37 -0.75
C PHE A 148 -6.71 12.92 0.32
N LEU A 149 -7.39 14.04 0.06
CA LEU A 149 -8.33 14.63 1.01
C LEU A 149 -9.59 13.80 1.17
N VAL A 150 -10.11 13.27 0.06
CA VAL A 150 -11.28 12.38 0.06
C VAL A 150 -11.00 11.13 0.88
N THR A 151 -9.88 10.46 0.62
CA THR A 151 -9.53 9.20 1.28
C THR A 151 -9.04 9.39 2.71
N LEU A 152 -8.42 10.52 3.06
CA LEU A 152 -8.17 10.89 4.45
C LEU A 152 -9.46 11.13 5.24
N GLY A 153 -10.43 11.82 4.64
CA GLY A 153 -11.75 12.03 5.24
C GLY A 153 -12.45 10.71 5.52
N SER A 154 -12.52 9.85 4.50
CA SER A 154 -13.08 8.50 4.64
C SER A 154 -12.29 7.65 5.64
N PHE A 155 -10.96 7.77 5.68
CA PHE A 155 -10.13 7.09 6.67
C PHE A 155 -10.58 7.42 8.11
N LEU A 156 -10.74 8.71 8.43
CA LEU A 156 -11.16 9.16 9.76
C LEU A 156 -12.59 8.73 10.09
N VAL A 157 -13.51 8.83 9.12
CA VAL A 157 -14.90 8.39 9.29
C VAL A 157 -14.97 6.88 9.57
N LEU A 158 -14.26 6.07 8.79
CA LEU A 158 -14.22 4.62 8.97
C LEU A 158 -13.51 4.23 10.27
N GLN A 159 -12.45 4.93 10.66
CA GLN A 159 -11.77 4.69 11.92
C GLN A 159 -12.71 4.96 13.12
N GLY A 160 -13.44 6.07 13.10
CA GLY A 160 -14.45 6.38 14.11
C GLY A 160 -15.61 5.39 14.09
N ALA A 161 -16.10 5.03 12.90
CA ALA A 161 -17.19 4.06 12.74
C ALA A 161 -16.79 2.67 13.25
N ASN A 162 -15.59 2.18 12.93
CA ASN A 162 -15.07 0.90 13.42
C ASN A 162 -15.10 0.86 14.95
N LEU A 163 -14.63 1.92 15.61
CA LEU A 163 -14.64 1.98 17.08
C LEU A 163 -16.07 2.08 17.64
N ALA A 164 -16.92 2.94 17.08
CA ALA A 164 -18.28 3.17 17.57
C ALA A 164 -19.17 1.94 17.37
N VAL A 165 -19.17 1.36 16.17
CA VAL A 165 -19.98 0.18 15.83
C VAL A 165 -19.55 -1.02 16.65
N THR A 166 -18.24 -1.30 16.72
CA THR A 166 -17.74 -2.43 17.54
C THR A 166 -18.17 -2.27 18.99
N LYS A 167 -18.04 -1.07 19.56
CA LYS A 167 -18.46 -0.82 20.95
C LYS A 167 -19.97 -0.98 21.16
N ILE A 168 -20.80 -0.53 20.22
CA ILE A 168 -22.26 -0.67 20.32
C ILE A 168 -22.68 -2.15 20.30
N PHE A 169 -22.03 -2.96 19.47
CA PHE A 169 -22.44 -4.35 19.29
C PHE A 169 -21.75 -5.31 20.25
N THR A 170 -20.49 -5.11 20.62
CA THR A 170 -19.69 -6.08 21.38
C THR A 170 -19.46 -5.67 22.84
N ASP A 171 -19.89 -4.47 23.24
CA ASP A 171 -19.49 -3.80 24.49
C ASP A 171 -17.95 -3.69 24.68
N ASN A 172 -17.18 -3.93 23.61
CA ASN A 172 -15.72 -3.94 23.57
C ASN A 172 -15.20 -3.16 22.36
N VAL A 173 -13.88 -3.02 22.24
CA VAL A 173 -13.20 -2.43 21.08
C VAL A 173 -12.61 -3.49 20.15
N ALA A 174 -12.84 -4.76 20.46
CA ALA A 174 -12.46 -5.93 19.67
C ALA A 174 -13.70 -6.79 19.40
N SER A 175 -13.69 -7.52 18.29
CA SER A 175 -14.72 -8.51 17.98
C SER A 175 -14.39 -9.86 18.61
N ASP A 176 -15.43 -10.62 18.92
CA ASP A 176 -15.29 -12.02 19.32
C ASP A 176 -14.71 -12.89 18.19
N SER A 177 -14.18 -14.04 18.59
CA SER A 177 -13.68 -15.03 17.65
C SER A 177 -14.85 -15.68 16.91
N ILE A 178 -14.70 -15.87 15.59
CA ILE A 178 -15.65 -16.61 14.75
C ILE A 178 -15.11 -17.99 14.35
N ALA A 179 -14.01 -18.44 14.97
CA ALA A 179 -13.29 -19.64 14.56
C ALA A 179 -14.10 -20.93 14.71
N ASP A 180 -15.04 -20.95 15.66
CA ASP A 180 -15.94 -22.05 15.97
C ASP A 180 -17.31 -21.93 15.28
N MET A 181 -17.49 -20.93 14.41
CA MET A 181 -18.75 -20.69 13.72
C MET A 181 -18.90 -21.47 12.40
N ASP A 182 -20.16 -21.71 12.03
CA ASP A 182 -20.51 -22.38 10.79
C ASP A 182 -19.92 -21.67 9.55
N GLY A 183 -19.23 -22.43 8.71
CA GLY A 183 -18.58 -21.93 7.49
C GLY A 183 -17.15 -21.42 7.69
N PHE A 184 -16.67 -21.26 8.93
CA PHE A 184 -15.31 -20.78 9.19
C PHE A 184 -14.24 -21.69 8.59
N GLU A 185 -14.31 -23.01 8.81
CA GLU A 185 -13.34 -23.97 8.28
C GLU A 185 -13.23 -23.95 6.75
N GLN A 186 -14.36 -23.73 6.06
CA GLN A 186 -14.38 -23.59 4.61
C GLN A 186 -13.73 -22.27 4.17
N ALA A 187 -14.07 -21.17 4.84
CA ALA A 187 -13.48 -19.86 4.57
C ALA A 187 -11.96 -19.88 4.84
N LYS A 188 -11.52 -20.50 5.94
CA LYS A 188 -10.12 -20.71 6.29
C LYS A 188 -9.39 -21.46 5.19
N LYS A 189 -9.95 -22.57 4.69
CA LYS A 189 -9.34 -23.31 3.56
C LYS A 189 -9.15 -22.47 2.29
N VAL A 190 -10.03 -21.52 2.02
CA VAL A 190 -9.95 -20.68 0.81
C VAL A 190 -9.01 -19.50 0.99
N PHE A 191 -9.10 -18.78 2.10
CA PHE A 191 -8.41 -17.50 2.30
C PHE A 191 -7.17 -17.57 3.18
N ALA A 192 -7.06 -18.59 4.02
CA ALA A 192 -6.00 -18.73 5.03
C ALA A 192 -5.57 -20.20 5.16
N SER A 193 -5.38 -20.88 4.02
CA SER A 193 -4.85 -22.24 4.03
C SER A 193 -3.40 -22.23 4.52
N GLU A 194 -3.10 -23.16 5.41
CA GLU A 194 -1.78 -23.37 5.97
C GLU A 194 -1.36 -24.83 5.73
N PHE A 195 -0.06 -25.05 5.67
CA PHE A 195 0.52 -26.38 5.54
C PHE A 195 1.76 -26.44 6.43
N ASP A 196 1.86 -27.50 7.23
CA ASP A 196 3.02 -27.72 8.08
C ASP A 196 4.19 -28.22 7.23
N ILE A 197 5.34 -27.57 7.38
CA ILE A 197 6.62 -27.99 6.80
C ILE A 197 7.58 -28.30 7.95
N GLY A 198 7.77 -29.58 8.22
CA GLY A 198 8.52 -30.04 9.40
C GLY A 198 7.60 -30.34 10.58
N GLU A 199 8.10 -31.13 11.53
CA GLU A 199 7.46 -31.37 12.83
C GLU A 199 7.77 -30.28 13.85
#